data_AF-A0A679J8J5-F1
#
_entry.id   AF-A0A679J8J5-F1
#
_cell.length_a   1.000
_cell.length_b   1.000
_cell.length_c   1.000
_cell.angle_alpha   90.00
_cell.angle_beta   90.00
_cell.angle_gamma   90.00
#
_symmetry.space_group_name_H-M   'P 1'
#
loop_
_entity.id
_entity.type
_entity.pdbx_description
1 polymer ?
#
loop_
_entity_poly.entity_id
_entity_poly.type
_entity_poly.pdbx_seq_one_letter_code
_entity_poly.pdbx_strand_id
1 'polypeptide(L)'
;MLDLDHPQSRHVLEAARIEDLIRKQLLTWRADEALASSARIEILQVLLPQLEALNAAHFGASRRIHGTLDALGKAVQGIDADKAWQVFGAFDGPGDNFGTWAI
;
A
#
# COMPACT_ATOMS: atom_id res chain seq x y z
N MET A 1 26.43 -12.47 2.87
CA MET A 1 26.48 -11.36 1.90
C MET A 1 25.18 -11.46 1.14
N LEU A 2 24.20 -10.58 1.40
CA LEU A 2 22.89 -10.64 0.74
C LEU A 2 23.09 -10.14 -0.69
N ASP A 3 22.96 -11.03 -1.67
CA ASP A 3 22.95 -10.71 -3.09
C ASP A 3 21.78 -9.75 -3.38
N LEU A 4 22.09 -8.45 -3.39
CA LEU A 4 21.18 -7.35 -3.72
C LEU A 4 20.96 -7.20 -5.24
N ASP A 5 21.37 -8.19 -6.04
CA ASP A 5 21.38 -8.13 -7.51
C ASP A 5 20.19 -8.85 -8.18
N HIS A 6 19.10 -9.10 -7.43
CA HIS A 6 17.85 -9.52 -8.06
C HIS A 6 17.05 -8.29 -8.55
N PRO A 7 16.66 -8.23 -9.84
CA PRO A 7 15.86 -7.12 -10.37
C PRO A 7 14.53 -6.95 -9.62
N GLN A 8 13.99 -8.04 -9.06
CA GLN A 8 12.80 -8.01 -8.21
C GLN A 8 13.01 -7.26 -6.88
N SER A 9 14.23 -7.22 -6.34
CA SER A 9 14.53 -6.50 -5.09
C SER A 9 14.31 -5.00 -5.21
N ARG A 10 14.53 -4.40 -6.39
CA ARG A 10 14.26 -2.97 -6.61
C ARG A 10 12.77 -2.65 -6.58
N HIS A 11 11.95 -3.51 -7.19
CA HIS A 11 10.50 -3.31 -7.24
C HIS A 11 9.83 -3.59 -5.90
N VAL A 12 10.35 -4.54 -5.12
CA VAL A 12 9.92 -4.77 -3.74
C VAL A 12 10.26 -3.56 -2.85
N LEU A 13 11.44 -2.96 -3.00
CA LEU A 13 11.81 -1.74 -2.27
C LEU A 13 10.94 -0.54 -2.69
N GLU A 14 10.59 -0.44 -3.97
CA GLU A 14 9.67 0.58 -4.48
C GLU A 14 8.25 0.42 -3.93
N ALA A 15 7.73 -0.82 -3.90
CA ALA A 15 6.47 -1.14 -3.24
C ALA A 15 6.50 -0.74 -1.75
N ALA A 16 7.52 -1.17 -1.03
CA ALA A 16 7.70 -0.86 0.39
C ALA A 16 7.78 0.65 0.67
N ARG A 17 8.40 1.42 -0.25
CA ARG A 17 8.42 2.88 -0.16
C ARG A 17 7.02 3.47 -0.30
N ILE A 18 6.22 3.00 -1.25
CA ILE A 18 4.85 3.51 -1.44
C ILE A 18 3.96 3.09 -0.26
N GLU A 19 4.13 1.87 0.25
CA GLU A 19 3.48 1.41 1.48
C GLU A 19 3.78 2.31 2.69
N ASP A 20 5.05 2.68 2.88
CA ASP A 20 5.45 3.60 3.95
C ASP A 20 4.82 5.00 3.78
N LEU A 21 4.66 5.47 2.54
CA LEU A 21 3.92 6.72 2.27
C LEU A 21 2.44 6.59 2.63
N ILE A 22 1.79 5.47 2.29
CA ILE A 22 0.39 5.22 2.69
C ILE A 22 0.28 5.19 4.21
N ARG A 23 1.20 4.50 4.90
CA ARG A 23 1.28 4.47 6.37
C ARG A 23 1.35 5.87 6.96
N LYS A 24 2.22 6.74 6.42
CA LYS A 24 2.35 8.14 6.84
C LYS A 24 1.05 8.93 6.63
N GLN A 25 0.43 8.81 5.46
CA GLN A 25 -0.83 9.51 5.18
C GLN A 25 -1.98 9.05 6.08
N LEU A 26 -2.08 7.74 6.36
CA LEU A 26 -3.07 7.21 7.31
C LEU A 26 -2.81 7.72 8.74
N LEU A 27 -1.55 7.79 9.17
CA LEU A 27 -1.21 8.36 10.49
C LEU A 27 -1.52 9.85 10.56
N THR A 28 -1.21 10.62 9.50
CA THR A 28 -1.57 12.04 9.41
C THR A 28 -3.08 12.23 9.48
N TRP A 29 -3.85 11.42 8.74
CA TRP A 29 -5.30 11.45 8.79
C TRP A 29 -5.83 11.12 10.20
N ARG A 30 -5.28 10.11 10.89
CA ARG A 30 -5.67 9.78 12.27
C ARG A 30 -5.29 10.85 13.29
N ALA A 31 -4.21 11.57 13.06
CA ALA A 31 -3.70 12.58 13.97
C ALA A 31 -4.38 13.94 13.79
N ASP A 32 -4.78 14.29 12.57
CA ASP A 32 -5.32 15.60 12.22
C ASP A 32 -6.47 15.48 11.20
N GLU A 33 -7.68 15.80 11.67
CA GLU A 33 -8.89 15.80 10.84
C GLU A 33 -8.86 16.89 9.76
N ALA A 34 -8.15 18.00 9.96
CA ALA A 34 -8.01 19.05 8.95
C ALA A 34 -7.19 18.58 7.73
N LEU A 35 -6.27 17.63 7.94
CA LEU A 35 -5.47 17.00 6.89
C LEU A 35 -6.08 15.70 6.37
N ALA A 36 -7.20 15.25 6.94
CA ALA A 36 -7.90 14.03 6.53
C ALA A 36 -8.24 14.01 5.04
N SER A 37 -8.74 15.13 4.51
CA SER A 37 -9.20 15.20 3.13
C SER A 37 -8.04 15.13 2.14
N SER A 38 -6.94 15.85 2.39
CA SER A 38 -5.75 15.80 1.54
C SER A 38 -5.06 14.44 1.60
N ALA A 39 -4.90 13.88 2.80
CA ALA A 39 -4.31 12.55 2.97
C ALA A 39 -5.10 11.45 2.25
N ARG A 40 -6.43 11.48 2.34
CA ARG A 40 -7.30 10.52 1.62
C ARG A 40 -7.20 10.67 0.10
N ILE A 41 -7.19 11.90 -0.41
CA ILE A 41 -7.04 12.15 -1.85
C ILE A 41 -5.70 11.61 -2.34
N GLU A 42 -4.62 11.87 -1.61
CA GLU A 42 -3.28 11.35 -1.94
C GLU A 42 -3.27 9.83 -1.97
N ILE A 43 -3.86 9.16 -0.97
CA ILE A 43 -3.93 7.70 -0.93
C ILE A 43 -4.73 7.17 -2.14
N LEU A 44 -5.92 7.71 -2.40
CA LEU A 44 -6.84 7.19 -3.43
C LEU A 44 -6.39 7.48 -4.85
N GLN A 45 -5.86 8.68 -5.11
CA GLN A 45 -5.59 9.15 -6.47
C GLN A 45 -4.13 8.96 -6.89
N VAL A 46 -3.21 8.82 -5.93
CA VAL A 46 -1.78 8.81 -6.21
C VAL A 46 -1.13 7.50 -5.76
N LEU A 47 -1.28 7.12 -4.49
CA LEU A 47 -0.51 6.00 -3.92
C LEU A 47 -1.08 4.63 -4.30
N LEU A 48 -2.40 4.43 -4.21
CA LEU A 48 -3.03 3.16 -4.60
C LEU A 48 -2.83 2.84 -6.10
N PRO A 49 -3.06 3.77 -7.05
CA PRO A 49 -2.81 3.49 -8.46
C PRO A 49 -1.34 3.14 -8.77
N GLN A 50 -0.38 3.72 -8.04
CA GLN A 50 1.03 3.37 -8.19
C GLN A 50 1.30 1.93 -7.75
N LEU A 51 0.75 1.48 -6.61
CA LEU A 51 0.87 0.08 -6.20
C LEU A 51 0.17 -0.87 -7.18
N GLU A 52 -0.97 -0.49 -7.73
CA GLU A 52 -1.65 -1.31 -8.75
C GLU A 52 -0.82 -1.44 -10.03
N ALA A 53 -0.25 -0.33 -10.52
CA ALA A 53 0.62 -0.34 -11.69
C ALA A 53 1.86 -1.21 -11.45
N LEU A 54 2.45 -1.11 -10.26
CA LEU A 54 3.61 -1.90 -9.86
C LEU A 54 3.26 -3.39 -9.75
N ASN A 55 2.09 -3.74 -9.18
CA ASN A 55 1.56 -5.10 -9.16
C ASN A 55 1.37 -5.68 -10.57
N ALA A 56 0.79 -4.90 -11.49
CA ALA A 56 0.56 -5.30 -12.87
C ALA A 56 1.88 -5.49 -13.64
N ALA A 57 2.85 -4.60 -13.44
CA ALA A 57 4.11 -4.61 -14.17
C ALA A 57 5.11 -5.66 -13.68
N HIS A 58 5.17 -5.90 -12.35
CA HIS A 58 6.29 -6.64 -11.75
C HIS A 58 5.88 -7.84 -10.89
N PHE A 59 4.62 -7.94 -10.48
CA PHE A 59 4.12 -9.00 -9.59
C PHE A 59 3.04 -9.87 -10.26
N GLY A 60 3.03 -9.89 -11.60
CA GLY A 60 2.16 -10.76 -12.39
C GLY A 60 0.67 -10.48 -12.22
N ALA A 61 0.29 -9.24 -11.87
CA ALA A 61 -1.09 -8.85 -11.59
C ALA A 61 -1.75 -9.77 -10.54
N SER A 62 -1.07 -9.95 -9.40
CA SER A 62 -1.57 -10.77 -8.31
C SER A 62 -2.95 -10.30 -7.87
N ARG A 63 -3.94 -11.20 -7.97
CA ARG A 63 -5.32 -10.94 -7.57
C ARG A 63 -5.45 -10.68 -6.07
N ARG A 64 -4.54 -11.22 -5.25
CA ARG A 64 -4.53 -10.97 -3.80
C ARG A 64 -4.13 -9.55 -3.49
N ILE A 65 -3.00 -9.09 -4.06
CA ILE A 65 -2.53 -7.71 -3.90
C ILE A 65 -3.62 -6.74 -4.39
N HIS A 66 -4.20 -6.98 -5.57
CA HIS A 66 -5.28 -6.15 -6.07
C HIS A 66 -6.52 -6.14 -5.14
N GLY A 67 -6.93 -7.31 -4.62
CA GLY A 67 -8.03 -7.41 -3.66
C GLY A 67 -7.78 -6.62 -2.36
N THR A 68 -6.54 -6.62 -1.86
CA THR A 68 -6.18 -5.86 -0.67
C THR A 68 -6.11 -4.35 -0.95
N LEU A 69 -5.58 -3.94 -2.11
CA LEU A 69 -5.58 -2.54 -2.53
C LEU A 69 -7.00 -2.00 -2.73
N ASP A 70 -7.91 -2.79 -3.33
CA ASP A 70 -9.33 -2.44 -3.47
C ASP A 70 -10.03 -2.33 -2.10
N ALA A 71 -9.77 -3.27 -1.18
CA ALA A 71 -10.30 -3.21 0.18
C ALA A 71 -9.82 -1.95 0.92
N LEU A 72 -8.54 -1.59 0.76
CA LEU A 72 -7.97 -0.37 1.34
C LEU A 72 -8.61 0.88 0.72
N GLY A 73 -8.76 0.92 -0.61
CA GLY A 73 -9.45 2.02 -1.30
C GLY A 73 -10.88 2.22 -0.80
N LYS A 74 -11.64 1.15 -0.64
CA LYS A 74 -13.00 1.19 -0.06
C LYS A 74 -13.01 1.69 1.38
N ALA A 75 -12.03 1.29 2.20
CA ALA A 75 -11.93 1.76 3.58
C ALA A 75 -11.63 3.27 3.65
N VAL A 76 -10.71 3.75 2.80
CA VAL A 76 -10.35 5.17 2.71
C VAL A 76 -11.52 6.02 2.18
N GLN A 77 -12.30 5.50 1.21
CA GLN A 77 -13.55 6.11 0.75
C GLN A 77 -14.63 6.16 1.84
N GLY A 78 -14.65 5.17 2.74
CA GLY A 78 -15.59 5.08 3.87
C GLY A 78 -15.39 6.13 4.96
N ILE A 79 -14.38 7.00 4.85
CA ILE A 79 -14.10 8.10 5.80
C ILE A 79 -13.79 7.59 7.23
N ASP A 80 -13.39 6.33 7.37
CA ASP A 80 -13.04 5.73 8.65
C ASP A 80 -11.53 5.44 8.70
N ALA A 81 -10.80 6.30 9.41
CA ALA A 81 -9.35 6.25 9.49
C ALA A 81 -8.85 5.01 10.25
N ASP A 82 -9.57 4.57 11.28
CA ASP A 82 -9.21 3.37 12.05
C ASP A 82 -9.48 2.11 11.24
N LYS A 83 -10.58 2.06 10.49
CA LYS A 83 -10.86 0.96 9.56
C LYS A 83 -9.85 0.90 8.43
N ALA A 84 -9.50 2.04 7.83
CA ALA A 84 -8.45 2.11 6.81
C ALA A 84 -7.09 1.64 7.37
N TRP A 85 -6.76 2.02 8.60
CA TRP A 85 -5.56 1.55 9.30
C TRP A 85 -5.59 0.04 9.57
N GLN A 86 -6.72 -0.52 9.99
CA GLN A 86 -6.86 -1.97 10.20
C GLN A 86 -6.66 -2.75 8.90
N VAL A 87 -7.28 -2.30 7.80
CA VAL A 87 -7.11 -2.94 6.48
C VAL A 87 -5.67 -2.83 6.00
N PHE A 88 -5.02 -1.68 6.19
CA PHE A 88 -3.59 -1.52 5.90
C PHE A 88 -2.70 -2.41 6.79
N GLY A 89 -3.04 -2.59 8.07
CA GLY A 89 -2.31 -3.49 8.96
C GLY A 89 -2.41 -4.97 8.55
N ALA A 90 -3.55 -5.38 7.97
CA ALA A 90 -3.70 -6.71 7.39
C ALA A 90 -2.85 -6.88 6.12
N PHE A 91 -2.59 -5.80 5.39
CA PHE A 91 -1.68 -5.79 4.25
C PHE A 91 -0.23 -6.05 4.65
N ASP A 92 0.23 -5.57 5.82
CA ASP A 92 1.59 -5.81 6.36
C ASP A 92 1.82 -7.28 6.84
N GLY A 93 0.81 -8.15 6.72
CA GLY A 93 0.87 -9.55 7.11
C GLY A 93 1.57 -10.47 6.10
N PRO A 94 2.07 -11.66 6.53
CA PRO A 94 2.72 -12.62 5.65
C PRO A 94 1.71 -13.22 4.65
N GLY A 95 2.03 -13.19 3.36
CA GLY A 95 1.22 -13.81 2.30
C GLY A 95 0.53 -12.86 1.32
N ASP A 96 0.30 -11.61 1.74
CA ASP A 96 -0.55 -10.65 1.03
C ASP A 96 0.13 -9.29 0.75
N ASN A 97 1.39 -9.11 1.16
CA ASN A 97 2.24 -7.96 0.81
C ASN A 97 3.18 -8.24 -0.38
N PHE A 98 3.70 -7.15 -0.96
CA PHE A 98 4.74 -7.21 -1.97
C PHE A 98 6.05 -7.85 -1.46
N GLY A 99 6.30 -7.79 -0.15
CA GLY A 99 7.45 -8.43 0.51
C GLY A 99 7.45 -9.97 0.45
N THR A 100 6.28 -10.61 0.35
CA THR A 100 6.17 -12.07 0.23
C THR A 100 6.70 -12.59 -1.11
N TRP A 101 6.69 -11.75 -2.16
CA TRP A 101 7.22 -12.10 -3.48
C TRP A 101 8.72 -11.84 -3.63
N ALA A 102 9.38 -11.37 -2.56
CA ALA A 102 10.82 -11.13 -2.52
C ALA A 102 11.64 -12.38 -2.15
N ILE A 103 10.98 -13.52 -1.90
CA ILE A 103 11.57 -14.79 -1.43
C ILE A 103 11.54 -15.84 -2.52
#